data_AF-A0A529SI11-F1
#
_entry.id   AF-A0A529SI11-F1
#
_cell.length_a   1.000
_cell.length_b   1.000
_cell.length_c   1.000
_cell.angle_alpha   90.00
_cell.angle_beta   90.00
_cell.angle_gamma   90.00
#
_symmetry.space_group_name_H-M   'P 1'
#
loop_
_entity.id
_entity.type
_entity.pdbx_description
1 polymer ?
#
loop_
_entity_poly.entity_id
_entity_poly.type
_entity_poly.pdbx_seq_one_letter_code
_entity_poly.pdbx_strand_id
1 'polypeptide(L)'
;QDVGDMGGMSAVAEVMEGAGPVSAVAAEMRELEHAMGDPERADEIDAIIERYGELQHRFEELDGYALDGRAREVLDGLGFSQEMMDGDVSKLSGGWKMRVALARILLMRPDVMLLDEPSNHLDLESLIWLEKFLKDYDGA
;
A
#
# COMPACT_ATOMS: atom_id res chain seq x y z
N GLN A 1 -10.87 16.52 -9.62
CA GLN A 1 -10.46 15.10 -9.55
C GLN A 1 -9.95 14.94 -8.13
N ASP A 2 -10.84 14.53 -7.24
CA ASP A 2 -10.60 14.51 -5.80
C ASP A 2 -9.85 13.20 -5.52
N VAL A 3 -8.51 13.29 -5.56
CA VAL A 3 -7.68 12.24 -5.00
C VAL A 3 -7.95 12.34 -3.50
N GLY A 4 -8.69 11.37 -2.95
CA GLY A 4 -9.15 11.36 -1.55
C GLY A 4 -8.02 11.69 -0.57
N ASP A 5 -8.39 12.05 0.65
CA ASP A 5 -7.52 12.61 1.69
C ASP A 5 -6.37 11.63 2.08
N MET A 6 -5.34 11.52 1.23
CA MET A 6 -4.17 10.67 1.39
C MET A 6 -3.17 11.37 2.31
N GLY A 7 -3.24 11.09 3.61
CA GLY A 7 -2.35 11.68 4.61
C GLY A 7 -2.05 10.77 5.78
N GLY A 8 -0.79 10.76 6.23
CA GLY A 8 -0.38 10.10 7.47
C GLY A 8 0.00 8.62 7.33
N MET A 9 0.08 8.09 6.12
CA MET A 9 0.45 6.70 5.85
C MET A 9 1.51 6.60 4.74
N SER A 10 2.23 5.48 4.72
CA SER A 10 3.21 5.19 3.68
C SER A 10 2.55 4.85 2.34
N ALA A 11 3.27 4.97 1.23
CA ALA A 11 2.72 4.59 -0.08
C ALA A 11 2.34 3.11 -0.14
N VAL A 12 3.09 2.22 0.52
CA VAL A 12 2.73 0.80 0.62
C VAL A 12 1.43 0.62 1.41
N ALA A 13 1.28 1.30 2.54
CA ALA A 13 0.06 1.23 3.35
C ALA A 13 -1.17 1.75 2.61
N GLU A 14 -1.02 2.81 1.82
CA GLU A 14 -2.07 3.37 0.97
C GLU A 14 -2.46 2.42 -0.17
N VAL A 15 -1.48 1.74 -0.78
CA VAL A 15 -1.75 0.72 -1.83
C VAL A 15 -2.47 -0.50 -1.28
N MET A 16 -2.14 -0.91 -0.07
CA MET A 16 -2.82 -2.01 0.62
C MET A 16 -4.20 -1.61 1.16
N GLU A 17 -4.52 -0.32 1.19
CA GLU A 17 -5.83 0.15 1.59
C GLU A 17 -6.90 -0.41 0.64
N GLY A 18 -7.97 -1.00 1.20
CA GLY A 18 -9.03 -1.62 0.39
C GLY A 18 -8.76 -3.06 -0.04
N ALA A 19 -7.61 -3.65 0.31
CA ALA A 19 -7.32 -5.07 0.09
C ALA A 19 -8.02 -6.01 1.11
N GLY A 20 -9.27 -5.69 1.45
CA GLY A 20 -10.11 -6.50 2.32
C GLY A 20 -9.64 -6.55 3.78
N PRO A 21 -9.82 -7.69 4.48
CA PRO A 21 -9.52 -7.80 5.92
C PRO A 21 -8.06 -7.55 6.30
N VAL A 22 -7.12 -7.78 5.37
CA VAL A 22 -5.68 -7.56 5.59
C VAL A 22 -5.40 -6.10 5.92
N SER A 23 -6.05 -5.15 5.23
CA SER A 23 -5.79 -3.72 5.40
C SER A 23 -6.20 -3.23 6.79
N ALA A 24 -7.29 -3.78 7.33
CA ALA A 24 -7.75 -3.45 8.69
C ALA A 24 -6.77 -3.96 9.75
N VAL A 25 -6.27 -5.19 9.60
CA VAL A 25 -5.26 -5.76 10.51
C VAL A 25 -3.96 -4.96 10.43
N ALA A 26 -3.50 -4.62 9.22
CA ALA A 26 -2.31 -3.81 9.02
C ALA A 26 -2.43 -2.41 9.65
N ALA A 27 -3.60 -1.79 9.54
CA ALA A 27 -3.86 -0.48 10.16
C ALA A 27 -3.79 -0.56 11.68
N GLU A 28 -4.44 -1.56 12.30
CA GLU A 28 -4.40 -1.75 13.75
C GLU A 28 -2.97 -2.06 14.24
N MET A 29 -2.20 -2.86 13.50
CA MET A 29 -0.79 -3.13 13.82
C MET A 29 0.05 -1.85 13.86
N ARG A 30 -0.12 -0.94 12.90
CA ARG A 30 0.60 0.35 12.86
C ARG A 30 0.25 1.25 14.05
N GLU A 31 -1.03 1.30 14.43
CA GLU A 31 -1.46 2.06 15.61
C GLU A 31 -0.82 1.52 16.90
N LEU A 32 -0.72 0.19 17.02
CA LEU A 32 -0.05 -0.43 18.16
C LEU A 32 1.46 -0.18 18.14
N GLU A 33 2.13 -0.23 16.97
CA GLU A 33 3.54 0.14 16.84
C GLU A 33 3.79 1.58 17.28
N HIS A 34 2.91 2.51 16.89
CA HIS A 34 2.98 3.90 17.34
C HIS A 34 2.80 3.99 18.86
N ALA A 35 1.82 3.28 19.42
CA ALA A 35 1.57 3.22 20.85
C ALA A 35 2.73 2.61 21.66
N MET A 36 3.44 1.61 21.12
CA MET A 36 4.64 1.05 21.76
C MET A 36 5.77 2.08 21.87
N GLY A 37 5.84 3.02 20.94
CA GLY A 37 6.83 4.10 20.94
C GLY A 37 6.47 5.28 21.83
N ASP A 38 5.26 5.32 22.38
CA ASP A 38 4.74 6.42 23.20
C ASP A 38 5.10 6.24 24.69
N PRO A 39 5.96 7.09 25.28
CA PRO A 39 6.29 7.02 26.70
C PRO A 39 5.09 7.20 27.64
N GLU A 40 4.01 7.86 27.20
CA GLU A 40 2.80 8.05 28.02
C GLU A 40 2.00 6.74 28.18
N ARG A 41 2.22 5.77 27.29
CA ARG A 41 1.56 4.45 27.30
C ARG A 41 2.44 3.33 27.84
N ALA A 42 3.52 3.68 28.53
CA ALA A 42 4.49 2.71 29.06
C ALA A 42 3.84 1.63 29.96
N ASP A 43 2.83 2.00 30.74
CA ASP A 43 2.10 1.08 31.64
C ASP A 43 1.22 0.06 30.88
N GLU A 44 0.94 0.31 29.60
CA GLU A 44 0.13 -0.56 28.74
C GLU A 44 0.97 -1.42 27.78
N ILE A 45 2.31 -1.28 27.81
CA ILE A 45 3.22 -1.94 26.84
C ILE A 45 2.99 -3.45 26.76
N ASP A 46 2.83 -4.14 27.89
CA ASP A 46 2.62 -5.59 27.90
C ASP A 46 1.34 -5.99 27.15
N ALA A 47 0.24 -5.25 27.35
CA ALA A 47 -1.03 -5.46 26.67
C ALA A 47 -0.95 -5.12 25.18
N ILE A 48 -0.19 -4.06 24.83
CA ILE A 48 0.05 -3.67 23.44
C ILE A 48 0.85 -4.75 22.70
N ILE A 49 1.88 -5.33 23.34
CA ILE A 49 2.68 -6.44 22.79
C ILE A 49 1.82 -7.69 22.59
N GLU A 50 1.01 -8.06 23.58
CA GLU A 50 0.10 -9.21 23.47
C GLU A 50 -0.85 -9.05 22.29
N ARG A 51 -1.50 -7.88 22.19
CA ARG A 51 -2.42 -7.57 21.08
C ARG A 51 -1.72 -7.56 19.72
N TYR A 52 -0.52 -6.99 19.65
CA TYR A 52 0.26 -6.95 18.42
C TYR A 52 0.64 -8.35 17.95
N GLY A 53 0.99 -9.26 18.87
CA GLY A 53 1.25 -10.66 18.56
C GLY A 53 0.04 -11.39 17.96
N GLU A 54 -1.17 -11.17 18.50
CA GLU A 54 -2.42 -11.71 17.93
C GLU A 54 -2.65 -11.22 16.49
N LEU A 55 -2.45 -9.92 16.27
CA LEU A 55 -2.65 -9.31 14.95
C LEU A 55 -1.60 -9.77 13.95
N GLN A 56 -0.34 -9.95 14.35
CA GLN A 56 0.69 -10.50 13.49
C GLN A 56 0.31 -11.90 12.99
N HIS A 57 -0.18 -12.76 13.88
CA HIS A 57 -0.64 -14.09 13.47
C HIS A 57 -1.82 -14.01 12.50
N ARG A 58 -2.81 -13.15 12.78
CA ARG A 58 -3.94 -12.93 11.87
C ARG A 58 -3.51 -12.34 10.53
N PHE A 59 -2.50 -11.47 10.53
CA PHE A 59 -1.95 -10.89 9.30
C PHE A 59 -1.29 -11.96 8.43
N GLU A 60 -0.55 -12.88 9.05
CA GLU A 60 0.02 -14.06 8.37
C GLU A 60 -1.08 -14.97 7.80
N GLU A 61 -2.11 -15.30 8.58
CA GLU A 61 -3.24 -16.13 8.14
C GLU A 61 -4.00 -15.55 6.94
N LEU A 62 -3.98 -14.22 6.79
CA LEU A 62 -4.61 -13.51 5.68
C LEU A 62 -3.66 -13.28 4.48
N ASP A 63 -2.50 -13.95 4.45
CA ASP A 63 -1.46 -13.77 3.43
C ASP A 63 -0.95 -12.31 3.36
N GLY A 64 -0.95 -11.60 4.49
CA GLY A 64 -0.64 -10.18 4.55
C GLY A 64 0.78 -9.84 4.07
N TYR A 65 1.78 -10.67 4.42
CA TYR A 65 3.16 -10.48 3.95
C TYR A 65 3.31 -10.70 2.44
N ALA A 66 2.56 -11.64 1.87
CA ALA A 66 2.55 -11.86 0.43
C ALA A 66 1.84 -10.69 -0.30
N LEU A 67 0.83 -10.09 0.31
CA LEU A 67 0.18 -8.90 -0.20
C LEU A 67 1.11 -7.66 -0.13
N ASP A 68 1.82 -7.45 0.98
CA ASP A 68 2.82 -6.38 1.13
C ASP A 68 3.92 -6.50 0.07
N GLY A 69 4.46 -7.71 -0.12
CA GLY A 69 5.45 -7.99 -1.16
C GLY A 69 4.95 -7.64 -2.56
N ARG A 70 3.70 -8.01 -2.90
CA ARG A 70 3.07 -7.63 -4.18
C ARG A 70 2.85 -6.12 -4.30
N ALA A 71 2.45 -5.44 -3.24
CA ALA A 71 2.27 -3.99 -3.24
C ALA A 71 3.61 -3.28 -3.54
N ARG A 72 4.70 -3.73 -2.91
CA ARG A 72 6.06 -3.22 -3.16
C ARG A 72 6.53 -3.51 -4.58
N GLU A 73 6.27 -4.70 -5.12
CA GLU A 73 6.61 -5.05 -6.51
C GLU A 73 5.89 -4.14 -7.52
N VAL A 74 4.60 -3.88 -7.30
CA VAL A 74 3.82 -2.98 -8.16
C VAL A 74 4.34 -1.53 -8.06
N LEU A 75 4.64 -1.05 -6.85
CA LEU A 75 5.20 0.29 -6.66
C LEU A 75 6.59 0.42 -7.29
N ASP A 76 7.45 -0.59 -7.16
CA ASP A 76 8.78 -0.62 -7.79
C ASP A 76 8.66 -0.51 -9.32
N GLY A 77 7.75 -1.30 -9.90
CA GLY A 77 7.44 -1.27 -11.32
C GLY A 77 6.91 0.08 -11.84
N LEU A 78 6.25 0.85 -10.97
CA LEU A 78 5.80 2.22 -11.26
C LEU A 78 6.85 3.29 -10.92
N GLY A 79 8.09 2.88 -10.62
CA GLY A 79 9.24 3.76 -10.43
C GLY A 79 9.37 4.35 -9.03
N PHE A 80 8.70 3.81 -8.01
CA PHE A 80 8.89 4.26 -6.63
C PHE A 80 10.24 3.77 -6.10
N SER A 81 10.96 4.63 -5.38
CA SER A 81 12.11 4.20 -4.58
C SER A 81 11.65 3.64 -3.23
N GLN A 82 12.51 2.86 -2.56
CA GLN A 82 12.22 2.34 -1.21
C GLN A 82 11.88 3.47 -0.21
N GLU A 83 12.57 4.61 -0.29
CA GLU A 83 12.29 5.77 0.56
C GLU A 83 10.89 6.35 0.30
N MET A 84 10.44 6.34 -0.96
CA MET A 84 9.09 6.79 -1.32
C MET A 84 8.01 5.78 -0.94
N MET A 85 8.33 4.49 -0.96
CA MET A 85 7.42 3.42 -0.55
C MET A 85 7.08 3.51 0.93
N ASP A 86 8.08 3.75 1.77
CA ASP A 86 7.93 3.86 3.23
C ASP A 86 7.60 5.29 3.68
N GLY A 87 7.78 6.28 2.80
CA GLY A 87 7.53 7.69 3.07
C GLY A 87 6.04 8.08 3.02
N ASP A 88 5.72 9.17 3.71
CA ASP A 88 4.35 9.71 3.79
C ASP A 88 3.82 10.16 2.41
N VAL A 89 2.70 9.57 1.99
CA VAL A 89 2.01 9.87 0.73
C VAL A 89 1.62 11.34 0.63
N SER A 90 1.37 12.02 1.75
CA SER A 90 1.00 13.44 1.76
C SER A 90 2.06 14.33 1.08
N LYS A 91 3.34 13.90 1.13
CA LYS A 91 4.51 14.61 0.59
C LYS A 91 4.75 14.34 -0.90
N LEU A 92 4.03 13.39 -1.48
CA LEU A 92 4.14 13.04 -2.89
C LEU A 92 3.46 14.09 -3.78
N SER A 93 4.03 14.31 -4.98
CA SER A 93 3.39 15.17 -5.99
C SER A 93 2.08 14.56 -6.48
N GLY A 94 1.21 15.37 -7.10
CA GLY A 94 -0.08 14.86 -7.63
C GLY A 94 0.08 13.71 -8.62
N GLY A 95 1.15 13.71 -9.43
CA GLY A 95 1.45 12.60 -10.34
C GLY A 95 1.83 11.31 -9.59
N TRP A 96 2.60 11.42 -8.51
CA TRP A 96 2.95 10.28 -7.66
C TRP A 96 1.74 9.74 -6.90
N LYS A 97 0.85 10.61 -6.38
CA LYS A 97 -0.42 10.17 -5.78
C LYS A 97 -1.31 9.43 -6.78
N MET A 98 -1.31 9.86 -8.05
CA MET A 98 -1.99 9.12 -9.11
C MET A 98 -1.36 7.74 -9.35
N ARG A 99 -0.02 7.64 -9.33
CA ARG A 99 0.67 6.33 -9.42
C ARG A 99 0.35 5.42 -8.22
N VAL A 100 0.21 5.96 -7.01
CA VAL A 100 -0.26 5.20 -5.82
C VAL A 100 -1.68 4.68 -6.04
N ALA A 101 -2.60 5.52 -6.53
CA ALA A 101 -3.96 5.10 -6.84
C ALA A 101 -3.99 4.00 -7.91
N LEU A 102 -3.16 4.10 -8.95
CA LEU A 102 -2.98 3.06 -9.95
C LEU A 102 -2.44 1.77 -9.33
N ALA A 103 -1.40 1.84 -8.50
CA ALA A 103 -0.84 0.68 -7.80
C ALA A 103 -1.89 -0.06 -6.97
N ARG A 104 -2.74 0.67 -6.25
CA ARG A 104 -3.87 0.11 -5.48
C ARG A 104 -4.82 -0.69 -6.38
N ILE A 105 -5.20 -0.12 -7.52
CA ILE A 105 -6.08 -0.79 -8.49
C ILE A 105 -5.42 -2.05 -9.05
N LEU A 106 -4.13 -1.99 -9.41
CA LEU A 106 -3.36 -3.14 -9.91
C LEU A 106 -3.24 -4.25 -8.85
N LEU A 107 -3.07 -3.89 -7.57
CA LEU A 107 -2.99 -4.84 -6.47
C LEU A 107 -4.31 -5.59 -6.25
N MET A 108 -5.45 -4.88 -6.33
CA MET A 108 -6.78 -5.46 -6.12
C MET A 108 -7.17 -6.49 -7.18
N ARG A 109 -6.49 -6.49 -8.32
CA ARG A 109 -6.80 -7.32 -9.49
C ARG A 109 -8.31 -7.36 -9.85
N PRO A 110 -8.92 -6.23 -10.26
CA PRO A 110 -10.31 -6.21 -10.72
C PRO A 110 -10.51 -6.96 -12.06
N ASP A 111 -11.70 -7.52 -12.27
CA ASP A 111 -12.05 -8.21 -13.52
C ASP A 111 -12.07 -7.29 -14.75
N VAL A 112 -12.36 -5.99 -14.55
CA VAL A 112 -12.39 -4.97 -15.60
C VAL A 112 -11.76 -3.69 -15.08
N MET A 113 -10.85 -3.11 -15.86
CA MET A 113 -10.16 -1.85 -15.54
C MET A 113 -10.36 -0.84 -16.67
N LEU A 114 -10.87 0.35 -16.33
CA LEU A 114 -10.96 1.49 -17.23
C LEU A 114 -9.90 2.50 -16.83
N LEU A 115 -8.87 2.61 -17.66
CA LEU A 115 -7.77 3.55 -17.49
C LEU A 115 -7.91 4.66 -18.54
N ASP A 116 -8.29 5.87 -18.11
CA ASP A 116 -8.29 7.04 -18.98
C ASP A 116 -6.94 7.76 -18.83
N GLU A 117 -6.16 7.83 -19.91
CA GLU A 117 -4.83 8.47 -19.96
C GLU A 117 -3.83 8.06 -18.84
N PRO A 118 -3.61 6.75 -18.55
CA PRO A 118 -2.72 6.32 -17.47
C PRO A 118 -1.23 6.64 -17.72
N SER A 119 -0.86 6.93 -18.98
CA SER A 119 0.52 7.19 -19.40
C SER A 119 1.00 8.61 -19.11
N ASN A 120 0.10 9.58 -18.91
CA ASN A 120 0.43 11.01 -18.82
C ASN A 120 1.30 11.39 -17.60
N HIS A 121 1.41 10.48 -16.64
CA HIS A 121 2.20 10.65 -15.42
C HIS A 121 3.29 9.59 -15.26
N LEU A 122 3.51 8.73 -16.25
CA LEU A 122 4.52 7.69 -16.25
C LEU A 122 5.73 8.10 -17.10
N ASP A 123 6.92 7.76 -16.62
CA ASP A 123 8.12 7.74 -17.47
C ASP A 123 8.08 6.51 -18.40
N LEU A 124 8.98 6.49 -19.39
CA LEU A 124 9.01 5.44 -20.40
C LEU A 124 9.23 4.04 -19.79
N GLU A 125 10.04 3.94 -18.73
CA GLU A 125 10.33 2.65 -18.07
C GLU A 125 9.10 2.12 -17.34
N SER A 126 8.43 2.97 -16.56
CA SER A 126 7.19 2.63 -15.85
C SER A 126 6.07 2.26 -16.83
N LEU A 127 6.02 2.90 -18.00
CA LEU A 127 5.03 2.59 -19.04
C LEU A 127 5.28 1.21 -19.66
N ILE A 128 6.52 0.89 -20.01
CA ILE A 128 6.90 -0.43 -20.53
C ILE A 128 6.60 -1.52 -19.49
N TRP A 129 6.90 -1.26 -18.22
CA TRP A 129 6.56 -2.17 -17.14
C TRP A 129 5.05 -2.37 -17.02
N LEU A 130 4.26 -1.29 -17.02
CA LEU A 130 2.81 -1.35 -16.93
C LEU A 130 2.20 -2.13 -18.11
N GLU A 131 2.67 -1.90 -19.34
CA GLU A 131 2.24 -2.67 -20.50
C GLU A 131 2.51 -4.16 -20.36
N LYS A 132 3.68 -4.53 -19.81
CA LYS A 132 4.03 -5.93 -19.58
C LYS A 132 3.16 -6.53 -18.48
N PHE A 133 2.99 -5.82 -17.37
CA PHE A 133 2.15 -6.24 -16.26
C PHE A 133 0.72 -6.51 -16.72
N LEU A 134 0.15 -5.62 -17.54
CA LEU A 134 -1.19 -5.76 -18.10
C LEU A 134 -1.30 -6.89 -19.14
N LYS A 135 -0.23 -7.23 -19.87
CA LYS A 135 -0.22 -8.38 -20.80
C LYS A 135 -0.24 -9.71 -20.08
N ASP A 136 0.42 -9.79 -18.93
CA ASP A 136 0.46 -10.98 -18.08
C ASP A 136 -0.77 -11.08 -17.15
N TYR A 137 -1.66 -10.09 -17.21
CA TYR A 137 -2.88 -10.01 -16.43
C TYR A 137 -4.02 -10.76 -17.13
N ASP A 138 -4.41 -11.92 -16.58
CA ASP A 138 -5.54 -12.72 -17.09
C ASP A 138 -6.85 -11.90 -17.03
N GLY A 139 -7.42 -11.60 -18.20
CA GLY A 139 -8.65 -10.80 -18.34
C GLY A 139 -8.74 -9.88 -19.56
N ALA A 140 -7.72 -9.84 -20.42
CA ALA A 140 -7.77 -9.15 -21.73
C ALA A 140 -8.48 -9.96 -22.82
#